data_AF-A0AAV1Y0I1-F1
#
_entry.id   AF-A0AAV1Y0I1-F1
#
_cell.length_a   1.000
_cell.length_b   1.000
_cell.length_c   1.000
_cell.angle_alpha   90.00
_cell.angle_beta   90.00
_cell.angle_gamma   90.00
#
_symmetry.space_group_name_H-M   'P 1'
#
loop_
_entity.id
_entity.type
_entity.pdbx_description
1 polymer ?
#
loop_
_entity_poly.entity_id
_entity_poly.type
_entity_poly.pdbx_seq_one_letter_code
_entity_poly.pdbx_strand_id
1 'polypeptide(L)'
;MIMASSLIAPTSTSFLQSKKDIGLFASSSRHRCHKPASRRICCSIAAPHQAQRQPSTTGSVKTAMTMTEKIFARNSEKSYLSPGDNVWVNVDILMTHDVCGPGSIGIFKREFGENAKVWDREKLIIIPDHYIFTNDERANRNVDILRDFCHEQNIKYFYDIKDLSNFKANPDYKGVCHVALAQEGHCRPGEVLLGTDSHTCTAGAFGQFATGIGNTDAGFVLGAGKLLLKVPPTLRFVMDGELPPYLLAKDLILQTIGEISVAGATYKSMEFVGSTIESLNMEERMTLCNMAVEAGGKNGIVPADSTTFKYLEGKTSVPYEPVYSDPQASFLSEYRFDVSKMEPLVAKPHSPDNRALARECKDVKIDRVYIGSCTGGKTEDFMAVAKVFLAAGKKVKVPTFLVPATQKVWVDLYSIPVPGSGGKTCSQIFEEAGCDTPASPSCGACLGGPKDTYARLNEPKVCVSTTNRNFPGRMGHKEGEIYLASPYTAAASALTGFVTDPREFLQ
;
A
#
# COMPACT_ATOMS: atom_id res chain seq x y z
N MET A 1 -12.09 49.77 36.22
CA MET A 1 -11.55 51.14 36.09
C MET A 1 -11.11 51.32 34.65
N ILE A 2 -11.89 52.11 33.87
CA ILE A 2 -11.57 52.85 32.62
C ILE A 2 -11.12 51.99 31.40
N MET A 3 -11.93 51.63 30.38
CA MET A 3 -12.72 52.36 29.35
C MET A 3 -11.93 53.12 28.25
N ALA A 4 -12.49 53.01 27.03
CA ALA A 4 -12.29 53.74 25.76
C ALA A 4 -11.27 53.14 24.75
N SER A 5 -11.60 52.62 23.56
CA SER A 5 -12.45 53.06 22.42
C SER A 5 -11.89 54.25 21.63
N SER A 6 -11.49 54.03 20.35
CA SER A 6 -11.92 54.85 19.21
C SER A 6 -11.56 54.22 17.85
N LEU A 7 -12.55 54.28 16.94
CA LEU A 7 -12.55 53.98 15.51
C LEU A 7 -11.75 55.02 14.69
N ILE A 8 -11.41 54.70 13.42
CA ILE A 8 -11.70 55.50 12.20
C ILE A 8 -11.17 54.75 10.95
N ALA A 9 -12.04 54.59 9.96
CA ALA A 9 -11.77 54.50 8.52
C ALA A 9 -12.76 55.49 7.84
N PRO A 10 -12.86 55.68 6.51
CA PRO A 10 -12.03 55.27 5.37
C PRO A 10 -11.76 56.44 4.38
N THR A 11 -11.01 56.23 3.29
CA THR A 11 -11.15 57.04 2.06
C THR A 11 -10.90 56.22 0.78
N SER A 12 -11.85 56.40 -0.14
CA SER A 12 -11.93 55.93 -1.52
C SER A 12 -11.24 56.89 -2.49
N THR A 13 -10.82 56.42 -3.67
CA THR A 13 -11.18 57.05 -4.96
C THR A 13 -10.95 56.12 -6.16
N SER A 14 -11.93 56.17 -7.05
CA SER A 14 -12.10 55.53 -8.36
C SER A 14 -11.65 56.45 -9.52
N PHE A 15 -11.27 55.92 -10.69
CA PHE A 15 -11.49 56.48 -12.04
C PHE A 15 -11.17 55.35 -13.07
N LEU A 16 -12.12 54.70 -13.76
CA LEU A 16 -12.98 55.08 -14.92
C LEU A 16 -12.36 54.92 -16.32
N GLN A 17 -13.08 54.12 -17.15
CA GLN A 17 -13.32 54.20 -18.61
C GLN A 17 -12.13 54.01 -19.57
N SER A 18 -12.21 53.42 -20.79
CA SER A 18 -13.26 53.09 -21.78
C SER A 18 -12.69 52.01 -22.73
N LYS A 19 -13.41 50.96 -23.16
CA LYS A 19 -14.33 50.78 -24.31
C LYS A 19 -13.73 50.92 -25.74
N LYS A 20 -14.11 49.93 -26.59
CA LYS A 20 -14.16 49.86 -28.08
C LYS A 20 -12.86 49.51 -28.81
N ASP A 21 -12.85 48.83 -29.96
CA ASP A 21 -13.78 47.97 -30.74
C ASP A 21 -12.95 47.46 -31.95
N ILE A 22 -13.49 46.46 -32.66
CA ILE A 22 -13.20 46.06 -34.06
C ILE A 22 -12.03 45.13 -34.36
N GLY A 23 -12.34 44.04 -35.09
CA GLY A 23 -11.45 43.55 -36.15
C GLY A 23 -11.49 42.06 -36.47
N LEU A 24 -12.58 41.57 -37.07
CA LEU A 24 -12.59 40.32 -37.85
C LEU A 24 -11.64 40.42 -39.05
N PHE A 25 -10.76 39.44 -39.27
CA PHE A 25 -10.35 39.03 -40.61
C PHE A 25 -10.00 37.54 -40.64
N ALA A 26 -10.78 36.80 -41.41
CA ALA A 26 -10.42 35.48 -41.91
C ALA A 26 -9.54 35.64 -43.15
N SER A 27 -8.49 34.84 -43.27
CA SER A 27 -7.94 34.50 -44.58
C SER A 27 -7.41 33.06 -44.58
N SER A 28 -7.83 32.36 -45.62
CA SER A 28 -7.48 31.00 -45.96
C SER A 28 -6.16 30.99 -46.74
N SER A 29 -5.27 30.05 -46.45
CA SER A 29 -4.34 29.56 -47.46
C SER A 29 -3.92 28.11 -47.18
N ARG A 30 -4.19 27.28 -48.19
CA ARG A 30 -3.76 25.88 -48.28
C ARG A 30 -2.26 25.86 -48.56
N HIS A 31 -1.47 25.16 -47.75
CA HIS A 31 -0.15 24.70 -48.17
C HIS A 31 0.06 23.21 -47.93
N ARG A 32 0.65 22.61 -48.97
CA ARG A 32 0.76 21.17 -49.25
C ARG A 32 1.62 20.46 -48.21
N CYS A 33 1.14 19.31 -47.80
CA CYS A 33 1.83 18.36 -46.94
C CYS A 33 2.92 17.63 -47.74
N HIS A 34 4.20 17.82 -47.37
CA HIS A 34 5.28 16.92 -47.73
C HIS A 34 5.55 15.97 -46.54
N LYS A 35 5.29 14.68 -46.74
CA LYS A 35 5.68 13.61 -45.81
C LYS A 35 7.18 13.34 -45.91
N PRO A 36 7.93 13.20 -44.80
CA PRO A 36 9.11 12.36 -44.78
C PRO A 36 8.73 10.92 -44.44
N ALA A 37 9.31 9.98 -45.18
CA ALA A 37 9.11 8.55 -45.02
C ALA A 37 9.63 8.06 -43.66
N SER A 38 8.74 7.48 -42.85
CA SER A 38 9.11 6.71 -41.67
C SER A 38 9.63 5.34 -42.13
N ARG A 39 10.91 5.07 -41.83
CA ARG A 39 11.47 3.70 -41.89
C ARG A 39 10.80 2.89 -40.78
N ARG A 40 9.89 2.00 -41.15
CA ARG A 40 9.42 0.91 -40.28
C ARG A 40 10.59 -0.04 -40.03
N ILE A 41 11.20 0.04 -38.85
CA ILE A 41 11.98 -1.07 -38.31
C ILE A 41 10.96 -2.07 -37.77
N CYS A 42 10.79 -3.17 -38.50
CA CYS A 42 9.97 -4.30 -38.09
C CYS A 42 10.83 -5.12 -37.10
N CYS A 43 10.71 -4.87 -35.80
CA CYS A 43 11.23 -5.80 -34.79
C CYS A 43 10.20 -6.91 -34.60
N SER A 44 10.42 -8.03 -35.25
CA SER A 44 9.78 -9.31 -34.94
C SER A 44 10.20 -9.75 -33.54
N ILE A 45 9.30 -9.60 -32.56
CA ILE A 45 9.49 -10.17 -31.22
C ILE A 45 9.09 -11.64 -31.31
N ALA A 46 10.09 -12.51 -31.44
CA ALA A 46 9.91 -13.93 -31.15
C ALA A 46 9.68 -14.10 -29.64
N ALA A 47 8.68 -14.89 -29.26
CA ALA A 47 8.45 -15.26 -27.86
C ALA A 47 9.72 -15.91 -27.28
N PRO A 48 10.23 -15.48 -26.12
CA PRO A 48 11.38 -16.15 -25.54
C PRO A 48 10.97 -17.52 -25.02
N HIS A 49 11.72 -18.54 -25.45
CA HIS A 49 11.77 -19.84 -24.80
C HIS A 49 12.09 -19.69 -23.31
N GLN A 50 11.47 -20.53 -22.46
CA GLN A 50 11.81 -20.70 -21.04
C GLN A 50 13.31 -21.01 -20.90
N ALA A 51 14.11 -19.98 -20.63
CA ALA A 51 15.52 -20.15 -20.30
C ALA A 51 15.64 -20.47 -18.80
N GLN A 52 16.34 -21.55 -18.48
CA GLN A 52 16.82 -21.80 -17.12
C GLN A 52 17.55 -20.56 -16.60
N ARG A 53 17.12 -20.08 -15.43
CA ARG A 53 17.61 -18.88 -14.74
C ARG A 53 19.13 -18.99 -14.53
N GLN A 54 19.92 -18.11 -15.16
CA GLN A 54 21.33 -17.99 -14.82
C GLN A 54 21.53 -16.96 -13.69
N PRO A 55 22.32 -17.28 -12.65
CA PRO A 55 22.60 -16.35 -11.56
C PRO A 55 23.40 -15.16 -12.08
N SER A 56 23.09 -13.97 -11.57
CA SER A 56 23.90 -12.79 -11.82
C SER A 56 25.32 -13.04 -11.32
N THR A 57 26.30 -12.89 -12.24
CA THR A 57 27.71 -13.08 -11.95
C THR A 57 28.25 -11.88 -11.16
N THR A 58 27.96 -11.84 -9.87
CA THR A 58 28.88 -11.18 -8.93
C THR A 58 30.07 -12.13 -8.73
N GLY A 59 31.28 -11.60 -8.87
CA GLY A 59 32.53 -12.39 -8.74
C GLY A 59 32.52 -13.26 -7.49
N SER A 60 33.13 -14.46 -7.56
CA SER A 60 33.03 -15.54 -6.57
C SER A 60 33.03 -15.03 -5.12
N VAL A 61 31.84 -14.82 -4.56
CA VAL A 61 31.70 -14.49 -3.15
C VAL A 61 32.00 -15.79 -2.41
N LYS A 62 33.02 -15.79 -1.54
CA LYS A 62 33.42 -16.97 -0.76
C LYS A 62 32.31 -17.47 0.18
N THR A 63 31.27 -16.67 0.41
CA THR A 63 30.16 -16.97 1.32
C THR A 63 28.84 -16.50 0.71
N ALA A 64 27.89 -17.42 0.56
CA ALA A 64 26.58 -17.17 -0.03
C ALA A 64 25.70 -16.27 0.87
N MET A 65 24.98 -15.33 0.26
CA MET A 65 24.13 -14.35 0.95
C MET A 65 22.66 -14.45 0.54
N THR A 66 21.76 -14.16 1.48
CA THR A 66 20.33 -13.98 1.22
C THR A 66 20.04 -12.69 0.43
N MET A 67 18.83 -12.55 -0.12
CA MET A 67 18.42 -11.32 -0.82
C MET A 67 18.61 -10.07 0.06
N THR A 68 18.16 -10.14 1.31
CA THR A 68 18.26 -9.01 2.23
C THR A 68 19.71 -8.66 2.55
N GLU A 69 20.57 -9.65 2.79
CA GLU A 69 22.00 -9.44 2.99
C GLU A 69 22.68 -8.78 1.78
N LYS A 70 22.37 -9.24 0.56
CA LYS A 70 22.91 -8.64 -0.68
C LYS A 70 22.45 -7.22 -0.91
N ILE A 71 21.18 -6.91 -0.62
CA ILE A 71 20.67 -5.53 -0.71
C ILE A 71 21.42 -4.63 0.29
N PHE A 72 21.59 -5.08 1.53
CA PHE A 72 22.39 -4.33 2.52
C PHE A 72 23.84 -4.17 2.08
N ALA A 73 24.47 -5.23 1.57
CA ALA A 73 25.87 -5.20 1.15
C ALA A 73 26.07 -4.17 0.03
N ARG A 74 25.21 -4.18 -0.99
CA ARG A 74 25.21 -3.20 -2.08
C ARG A 74 25.00 -1.77 -1.56
N ASN A 75 23.98 -1.55 -0.74
CA ASN A 75 23.63 -0.22 -0.22
C ASN A 75 24.55 0.26 0.92
N SER A 76 25.58 -0.50 1.30
CA SER A 76 26.60 -0.09 2.27
C SER A 76 28.03 -0.15 1.71
N GLU A 77 28.18 -0.35 0.40
CA GLU A 77 29.48 -0.49 -0.30
C GLU A 77 30.34 -1.62 0.29
N LYS A 78 29.70 -2.70 0.73
CA LYS A 78 30.34 -3.91 1.24
C LYS A 78 30.19 -5.04 0.23
N SER A 79 31.21 -5.87 0.10
CA SER A 79 31.16 -7.08 -0.74
C SER A 79 30.46 -8.26 -0.05
N TYR A 80 30.31 -8.19 1.28
CA TYR A 80 29.74 -9.25 2.10
C TYR A 80 29.23 -8.68 3.43
N LEU A 81 28.14 -9.25 3.94
CA LEU A 81 27.59 -8.99 5.26
C LEU A 81 27.03 -10.28 5.88
N SER A 82 26.96 -10.30 7.20
CA SER A 82 26.32 -11.37 7.98
C SER A 82 25.18 -10.81 8.83
N PRO A 83 24.15 -11.62 9.14
CA PRO A 83 23.17 -11.27 10.16
C PRO A 83 23.82 -10.83 11.47
N GLY A 84 23.35 -9.71 12.02
CA GLY A 84 23.89 -9.11 13.25
C GLY A 84 24.85 -7.94 13.02
N ASP A 85 25.43 -7.80 11.83
CA ASP A 85 26.27 -6.65 11.47
C ASP A 85 25.46 -5.35 11.54
N ASN A 86 26.05 -4.29 12.09
CA ASN A 86 25.49 -2.93 12.03
C ASN A 86 26.20 -2.15 10.93
N VAL A 87 25.46 -1.66 9.95
CA VAL A 87 26.01 -0.98 8.79
C VAL A 87 25.25 0.30 8.46
N TRP A 88 25.97 1.30 7.95
CA TRP A 88 25.35 2.47 7.36
C TRP A 88 24.81 2.10 5.98
N VAL A 89 23.50 2.20 5.81
CA VAL A 89 22.80 1.84 4.58
C VAL A 89 22.32 3.11 3.90
N ASN A 90 22.75 3.32 2.66
CA ASN A 90 22.24 4.38 1.78
C ASN A 90 20.77 4.08 1.43
N VAL A 91 19.91 5.06 1.62
CA VAL A 91 18.47 4.94 1.41
C VAL A 91 18.13 5.37 -0.01
N ASP A 92 17.40 4.52 -0.73
CA ASP A 92 16.96 4.84 -2.09
C ASP A 92 15.70 5.70 -2.06
N ILE A 93 14.77 5.41 -1.15
CA ILE A 93 13.52 6.15 -0.97
C ILE A 93 13.18 6.28 0.52
N LEU A 94 12.81 7.49 0.96
CA LEU A 94 12.07 7.70 2.22
C LEU A 94 10.63 8.07 1.90
N MET A 95 9.68 7.39 2.55
CA MET A 95 8.28 7.78 2.54
C MET A 95 7.85 8.31 3.91
N THR A 96 7.05 9.37 3.92
CA THR A 96 6.31 9.77 5.13
C THR A 96 4.89 10.21 4.80
N HIS A 97 4.06 10.29 5.83
CA HIS A 97 2.65 10.66 5.74
C HIS A 97 2.27 11.66 6.83
N ASP A 98 1.01 12.05 6.86
CA ASP A 98 0.39 13.07 7.73
C ASP A 98 0.47 12.76 9.24
N VAL A 99 0.55 11.51 9.66
CA VAL A 99 0.68 11.19 11.10
C VAL A 99 2.10 11.46 11.61
N CYS A 100 3.10 10.98 10.88
CA CYS A 100 4.49 10.92 11.35
C CYS A 100 5.40 12.00 10.73
N GLY A 101 5.01 12.55 9.58
CA GLY A 101 5.79 13.54 8.85
C GLY A 101 6.05 14.82 9.64
N PRO A 102 5.07 15.44 10.32
CA PRO A 102 5.31 16.62 11.15
C PRO A 102 6.39 16.40 12.22
N GLY A 103 6.39 15.23 12.89
CA GLY A 103 7.40 14.89 13.87
C GLY A 103 8.79 14.70 13.26
N SER A 104 8.86 14.05 12.10
CA SER A 104 10.10 13.83 11.35
C SER A 104 10.70 15.14 10.84
N ILE A 105 9.87 16.04 10.30
CA ILE A 105 10.25 17.38 9.84
C ILE A 105 10.76 18.23 11.01
N GLY A 106 10.07 18.22 12.15
CA GLY A 106 10.49 18.97 13.33
C GLY A 106 11.87 18.52 13.86
N ILE A 107 12.13 17.21 13.85
CA ILE A 107 13.45 16.67 14.23
C ILE A 107 14.50 17.06 13.20
N PHE A 108 14.22 16.92 11.90
CA PHE A 108 15.13 17.32 10.83
C PHE A 108 15.56 18.79 10.98
N LYS A 109 14.60 19.72 11.13
CA LYS A 109 14.88 21.15 11.32
C LYS A 109 15.66 21.43 12.61
N ARG A 110 15.36 20.73 13.70
CA ARG A 110 16.06 20.90 14.98
C ARG A 110 17.53 20.46 14.90
N GLU A 111 17.79 19.29 14.30
CA GLU A 111 19.13 18.69 14.31
C GLU A 111 20.02 19.17 13.15
N PHE A 112 19.45 19.47 11.98
CA PHE A 112 20.21 19.94 10.80
C PHE A 112 20.12 21.46 10.58
N GLY A 113 19.20 22.14 11.28
CA GLY A 113 18.98 23.59 11.21
C GLY A 113 17.72 23.97 10.40
N GLU A 114 17.12 25.11 10.74
CA GLU A 114 15.83 25.57 10.18
C GLU A 114 15.88 25.76 8.65
N ASN A 115 17.04 26.12 8.11
CA ASN A 115 17.25 26.36 6.68
C ASN A 115 17.88 25.15 5.95
N ALA A 116 17.97 23.99 6.61
CA ALA A 116 18.56 22.79 6.01
C ALA A 116 17.76 22.34 4.79
N LYS A 117 18.47 21.72 3.84
CA LYS A 117 17.84 21.09 2.67
C LYS A 117 17.83 19.59 2.83
N VAL A 118 16.71 18.96 2.43
CA VAL A 118 16.61 17.50 2.40
C VAL A 118 17.70 16.91 1.52
N TRP A 119 18.17 15.70 1.84
CA TRP A 119 19.29 15.07 1.16
C TRP A 119 19.03 14.91 -0.34
N ASP A 120 17.79 14.60 -0.72
CA ASP A 120 17.35 14.46 -2.10
C ASP A 120 15.82 14.65 -2.20
N ARG A 121 15.41 15.74 -2.84
CA ARG A 121 13.99 16.10 -3.04
C ARG A 121 13.22 15.16 -3.98
N GLU A 122 13.92 14.31 -4.72
CA GLU A 122 13.34 13.30 -5.62
C GLU A 122 13.31 11.90 -4.99
N LYS A 123 13.97 11.69 -3.85
CA LYS A 123 13.91 10.43 -3.10
C LYS A 123 13.03 10.49 -1.85
N LEU A 124 12.39 11.63 -1.62
CA LEU A 124 11.38 11.82 -0.58
C LEU A 124 9.98 11.80 -1.19
N ILE A 125 9.14 10.86 -0.72
CA ILE A 125 7.73 10.76 -1.09
C ILE A 125 6.88 11.14 0.12
N ILE A 126 5.94 12.06 -0.07
CA ILE A 126 5.01 12.49 0.98
C ILE A 126 3.57 12.26 0.52
N ILE A 127 2.82 11.46 1.28
CA ILE A 127 1.44 11.07 0.95
C ILE A 127 0.56 11.26 2.19
N PRO A 128 -0.34 12.26 2.22
CA PRO A 128 -1.32 12.39 3.29
C PRO A 128 -2.55 11.49 3.03
N ASP A 129 -2.71 10.40 3.78
CA ASP A 129 -3.76 9.39 3.55
C ASP A 129 -4.54 8.94 4.79
N HIS A 130 -4.10 9.32 6.00
CA HIS A 130 -4.71 8.87 7.25
C HIS A 130 -5.79 9.84 7.76
N TYR A 131 -5.57 11.15 7.61
CA TYR A 131 -6.36 12.23 8.18
C TYR A 131 -6.95 13.18 7.13
N ILE A 132 -6.78 12.88 5.84
CA ILE A 132 -7.06 13.83 4.76
C ILE A 132 -8.54 14.24 4.59
N PHE A 133 -9.49 13.51 5.20
CA PHE A 133 -10.93 13.74 5.07
C PHE A 133 -11.68 13.94 6.40
N THR A 134 -10.97 14.28 7.47
CA THR A 134 -11.60 14.59 8.77
C THR A 134 -11.77 16.10 8.98
N ASN A 135 -12.76 16.48 9.77
CA ASN A 135 -12.93 17.85 10.25
C ASN A 135 -12.10 18.15 11.51
N ASP A 136 -11.30 17.20 12.01
CA ASP A 136 -10.46 17.42 13.20
C ASP A 136 -9.32 18.41 12.91
N GLU A 137 -9.33 19.54 13.62
CA GLU A 137 -8.37 20.63 13.44
C GLU A 137 -6.91 20.19 13.68
N ARG A 138 -6.66 19.25 14.60
CA ARG A 138 -5.29 18.78 14.89
C ARG A 138 -4.76 17.91 13.77
N ALA A 139 -5.64 17.11 13.18
CA ALA A 139 -5.33 16.26 12.04
C ALA A 139 -5.08 17.12 10.79
N ASN A 140 -5.91 18.13 10.54
CA ASN A 140 -5.72 19.07 9.43
C ASN A 140 -4.43 19.88 9.54
N ARG A 141 -4.09 20.37 10.75
CA ARG A 141 -2.80 21.02 11.01
C ARG A 141 -1.60 20.16 10.58
N ASN A 142 -1.67 18.84 10.77
CA ASN A 142 -0.58 17.97 10.35
C ASN A 142 -0.39 17.98 8.82
N VAL A 143 -1.48 17.97 8.06
CA VAL A 143 -1.43 18.04 6.60
C VAL A 143 -0.88 19.40 6.15
N ASP A 144 -1.25 20.49 6.81
CA ASP A 144 -0.73 21.82 6.51
C ASP A 144 0.79 21.92 6.73
N ILE A 145 1.32 21.31 7.80
CA ILE A 145 2.77 21.21 8.03
C ILE A 145 3.47 20.48 6.88
N LEU A 146 2.85 19.43 6.33
CA LEU A 146 3.41 18.73 5.16
C LEU A 146 3.42 19.62 3.92
N ARG A 147 2.34 20.35 3.66
CA ARG A 147 2.23 21.28 2.52
C ARG A 147 3.31 22.34 2.57
N ASP A 148 3.45 23.00 3.72
CA ASP A 148 4.45 24.03 3.94
C ASP A 148 5.86 23.49 3.69
N PHE A 149 6.19 22.33 4.27
CA PHE A 149 7.48 21.70 4.08
C PHE A 149 7.73 21.28 2.62
N CYS A 150 6.72 20.72 1.94
CA CYS A 150 6.83 20.32 0.55
C CYS A 150 7.09 21.51 -0.37
N HIS A 151 6.45 22.65 -0.11
CA HIS A 151 6.69 23.90 -0.84
C HIS A 151 8.08 24.47 -0.55
N GLU A 152 8.47 24.54 0.73
CA GLU A 152 9.76 25.09 1.19
C GLU A 152 10.97 24.31 0.62
N GLN A 153 10.87 22.98 0.61
CA GLN A 153 11.92 22.08 0.14
C GLN A 153 11.78 21.74 -1.34
N ASN A 154 10.70 22.20 -1.98
CA ASN A 154 10.36 21.90 -3.36
C ASN A 154 10.36 20.37 -3.59
N ILE A 155 9.56 19.62 -2.83
CA ILE A 155 9.51 18.16 -2.93
C ILE A 155 8.79 17.76 -4.23
N LYS A 156 9.42 16.88 -5.01
CA LYS A 156 8.89 16.48 -6.32
C LYS A 156 7.67 15.57 -6.21
N TYR A 157 7.69 14.64 -5.25
CA TYR A 157 6.67 13.60 -5.09
C TYR A 157 5.81 13.87 -3.85
N PHE A 158 4.99 14.92 -3.92
CA PHE A 158 3.96 15.23 -2.94
C PHE A 158 2.58 14.92 -3.51
N TYR A 159 1.87 13.97 -2.91
CA TYR A 159 0.65 13.37 -3.45
C TYR A 159 -0.62 13.73 -2.65
N ASP A 160 -0.83 15.03 -2.44
CA ASP A 160 -1.98 15.58 -1.74
C ASP A 160 -3.20 15.83 -2.67
N ILE A 161 -4.35 16.10 -2.08
CA ILE A 161 -5.50 16.67 -2.80
C ILE A 161 -5.19 18.11 -3.22
N LYS A 162 -5.48 18.47 -4.48
CA LYS A 162 -5.26 19.83 -4.99
C LYS A 162 -6.46 20.77 -4.83
N ASP A 163 -7.66 20.21 -4.83
CA ASP A 163 -8.91 20.96 -4.65
C ASP A 163 -9.46 20.66 -3.25
N LEU A 164 -9.43 21.69 -2.41
CA LEU A 164 -9.80 21.63 -0.99
C LEU A 164 -11.26 22.04 -0.76
N SER A 165 -12.03 22.33 -1.82
CA SER A 165 -13.36 22.93 -1.70
C SER A 165 -14.39 22.01 -1.04
N ASN A 166 -14.20 20.69 -1.12
CA ASN A 166 -15.13 19.70 -0.58
C ASN A 166 -14.48 18.53 0.16
N PHE A 167 -13.16 18.54 0.36
CA PHE A 167 -12.38 17.48 1.03
C PHE A 167 -12.81 16.06 0.59
N LYS A 168 -12.97 15.86 -0.72
CA LYS A 168 -13.11 14.54 -1.33
C LYS A 168 -11.86 14.19 -2.12
N ALA A 169 -11.68 12.91 -2.40
CA ALA A 169 -10.59 12.49 -3.28
C ALA A 169 -10.81 13.09 -4.66
N ASN A 170 -9.78 13.78 -5.14
CA ASN A 170 -9.77 14.38 -6.47
C ASN A 170 -8.99 13.50 -7.44
N PRO A 171 -9.12 13.69 -8.76
CA PRO A 171 -8.44 12.84 -9.75
C PRO A 171 -6.92 12.72 -9.56
N ASP A 172 -6.29 13.74 -8.96
CA ASP A 172 -4.83 13.80 -8.74
C ASP A 172 -4.36 13.12 -7.45
N TYR A 173 -5.26 12.84 -6.50
CA TYR A 173 -4.93 12.23 -5.23
C TYR A 173 -4.61 10.73 -5.40
N LYS A 174 -3.60 10.24 -4.69
CA LYS A 174 -3.10 8.87 -4.89
C LYS A 174 -3.67 7.84 -3.93
N GLY A 175 -4.10 8.23 -2.73
CA GLY A 175 -4.66 7.31 -1.73
C GLY A 175 -3.62 6.70 -0.81
N VAL A 176 -3.94 5.52 -0.26
CA VAL A 176 -3.17 4.78 0.73
C VAL A 176 -1.71 4.63 0.30
N CYS A 177 -0.81 5.11 1.15
CA CYS A 177 0.61 5.34 0.83
C CYS A 177 1.30 4.14 0.16
N HIS A 178 1.15 2.92 0.70
CA HIS A 178 1.84 1.74 0.18
C HIS A 178 1.33 1.26 -1.19
N VAL A 179 0.05 1.49 -1.49
CA VAL A 179 -0.51 1.14 -2.80
C VAL A 179 -0.18 2.24 -3.81
N ALA A 180 -0.22 3.50 -3.39
CA ALA A 180 0.21 4.64 -4.19
C ALA A 180 1.70 4.54 -4.59
N LEU A 181 2.59 4.20 -3.65
CA LEU A 181 4.02 3.98 -3.95
C LEU A 181 4.23 2.96 -5.08
N ALA A 182 3.53 1.82 -5.02
CA ALA A 182 3.59 0.80 -6.06
C ALA A 182 3.04 1.30 -7.40
N GLN A 183 1.87 1.94 -7.39
CA GLN A 183 1.21 2.43 -8.61
C GLN A 183 1.98 3.55 -9.31
N GLU A 184 2.70 4.38 -8.55
CA GLU A 184 3.50 5.50 -9.06
C GLU A 184 4.96 5.12 -9.36
N GLY A 185 5.32 3.82 -9.30
CA GLY A 185 6.63 3.34 -9.72
C GLY A 185 7.78 3.59 -8.74
N HIS A 186 7.46 3.79 -7.45
CA HIS A 186 8.45 3.99 -6.38
C HIS A 186 8.99 2.70 -5.78
N CYS A 187 8.31 1.58 -5.99
CA CYS A 187 8.75 0.27 -5.51
C CYS A 187 9.58 -0.46 -6.58
N ARG A 188 10.92 -0.36 -6.51
CA ARG A 188 11.83 -0.90 -7.53
C ARG A 188 12.74 -2.00 -6.97
N PRO A 189 12.89 -3.15 -7.66
CA PRO A 189 13.66 -4.29 -7.17
C PRO A 189 15.08 -3.96 -6.69
N GLY A 190 15.45 -4.56 -5.56
CA GLY A 190 16.76 -4.46 -4.95
C GLY A 190 17.04 -3.18 -4.17
N GLU A 191 16.16 -2.19 -4.19
CA GLU A 191 16.35 -0.94 -3.44
C GLU A 191 16.06 -1.08 -1.94
N VAL A 192 16.53 -0.08 -1.18
CA VAL A 192 16.21 0.15 0.23
C VAL A 192 15.16 1.26 0.35
N LEU A 193 13.95 0.90 0.78
CA LEU A 193 12.84 1.83 1.02
C LEU A 193 12.53 1.92 2.51
N LEU A 194 12.72 3.09 3.10
CA LEU A 194 12.33 3.35 4.48
C LEU A 194 11.06 4.18 4.52
N GLY A 195 10.24 4.00 5.56
CA GLY A 195 9.01 4.76 5.70
C GLY A 195 8.63 4.97 7.15
N THR A 196 7.91 6.06 7.45
CA THR A 196 7.44 6.34 8.81
C THR A 196 6.16 5.59 9.20
N ASP A 197 5.75 4.62 8.37
CA ASP A 197 4.65 3.70 8.62
C ASP A 197 5.14 2.25 8.82
N SER A 198 4.50 1.51 9.71
CA SER A 198 4.90 0.13 10.03
C SER A 198 4.79 -0.85 8.86
N HIS A 199 3.85 -0.61 7.93
CA HIS A 199 3.56 -1.49 6.80
C HIS A 199 4.36 -1.14 5.55
N THR A 200 5.40 -0.32 5.68
CA THR A 200 6.38 -0.06 4.61
C THR A 200 6.98 -1.35 4.04
N CYS A 201 7.00 -2.43 4.83
CA CYS A 201 7.36 -3.77 4.38
C CYS A 201 6.54 -4.31 3.19
N THR A 202 5.41 -3.69 2.84
CA THR A 202 4.62 -3.98 1.62
C THR A 202 5.50 -3.92 0.35
N ALA A 203 6.44 -2.97 0.28
CA ALA A 203 7.31 -2.79 -0.88
C ALA A 203 8.25 -3.99 -1.12
N GLY A 204 8.44 -4.85 -0.12
CA GLY A 204 9.17 -6.10 -0.27
C GLY A 204 8.56 -7.08 -1.28
N ALA A 205 7.29 -6.92 -1.65
CA ALA A 205 6.65 -7.64 -2.76
C ALA A 205 7.38 -7.45 -4.10
N PHE A 206 8.16 -6.36 -4.23
CA PHE A 206 8.95 -6.01 -5.41
C PHE A 206 10.42 -6.46 -5.30
N GLY A 207 10.78 -7.24 -4.28
CA GLY A 207 12.17 -7.63 -4.04
C GLY A 207 13.02 -6.52 -3.43
N GLN A 208 12.41 -5.61 -2.67
CA GLN A 208 13.08 -4.55 -1.91
C GLN A 208 13.34 -4.98 -0.47
N PHE A 209 14.37 -4.40 0.14
CA PHE A 209 14.38 -4.28 1.59
C PHE A 209 13.57 -3.05 1.96
N ALA A 210 12.44 -3.27 2.66
CA ALA A 210 11.58 -2.17 3.08
C ALA A 210 11.10 -2.35 4.52
N THR A 211 11.23 -1.29 5.33
CA THR A 211 10.86 -1.34 6.75
C THR A 211 10.33 0.00 7.24
N GLY A 212 9.41 -0.08 8.21
CA GLY A 212 9.03 1.08 9.01
C GLY A 212 10.17 1.55 9.91
N ILE A 213 10.28 2.86 10.11
CA ILE A 213 11.22 3.52 11.01
C ILE A 213 10.52 4.62 11.83
N GLY A 214 11.13 5.03 12.94
CA GLY A 214 10.58 6.10 13.79
C GLY A 214 10.87 7.50 13.26
N ASN A 215 10.20 8.51 13.82
CA ASN A 215 10.37 9.91 13.42
C ASN A 215 11.81 10.42 13.58
N THR A 216 12.55 9.94 14.58
CA THR A 216 13.96 10.31 14.78
C THR A 216 14.84 9.80 13.65
N ASP A 217 14.68 8.53 13.28
CA ASP A 217 15.41 7.92 12.18
C ASP A 217 15.05 8.59 10.85
N ALA A 218 13.77 8.88 10.63
CA ALA A 218 13.32 9.57 9.43
C ALA A 218 13.86 11.01 9.36
N GLY A 219 13.87 11.74 10.48
CA GLY A 219 14.51 13.05 10.58
C GLY A 219 16.01 13.02 10.25
N PHE A 220 16.70 11.96 10.66
CA PHE A 220 18.10 11.73 10.29
C PHE A 220 18.25 11.43 8.80
N VAL A 221 17.43 10.53 8.24
CA VAL A 221 17.47 10.20 6.81
C VAL A 221 17.16 11.44 5.96
N LEU A 222 16.22 12.29 6.37
CA LEU A 222 15.90 13.55 5.70
C LEU A 222 17.13 14.43 5.48
N GLY A 223 18.09 14.46 6.41
CA GLY A 223 19.33 15.22 6.24
C GLY A 223 20.51 14.42 5.67
N ALA A 224 20.62 13.13 5.99
CA ALA A 224 21.82 12.35 5.70
C ALA A 224 21.69 11.35 4.54
N GLY A 225 20.47 11.01 4.10
CA GLY A 225 20.22 10.03 3.04
C GLY A 225 20.63 8.59 3.37
N LYS A 226 20.90 8.28 4.64
CA LYS A 226 21.34 6.96 5.12
C LYS A 226 20.87 6.69 6.54
N LEU A 227 20.89 5.43 6.96
CA LEU A 227 20.57 5.03 8.33
C LEU A 227 21.46 3.88 8.81
N LEU A 228 21.79 3.84 10.10
CA LEU A 228 22.50 2.71 10.70
C LEU A 228 21.51 1.58 10.96
N LEU A 229 21.67 0.46 10.24
CA LEU A 229 20.76 -0.68 10.32
C LEU A 229 21.52 -1.95 10.67
N LYS A 230 20.91 -2.75 11.55
CA LYS A 230 21.34 -4.13 11.79
C LYS A 230 20.80 -5.05 10.70
N VAL A 231 21.69 -5.86 10.10
CA VAL A 231 21.34 -6.89 9.11
C VAL A 231 20.49 -7.97 9.81
N PRO A 232 19.24 -8.23 9.38
CA PRO A 232 18.39 -9.24 10.00
C PRO A 232 18.76 -10.65 9.50
N PRO A 233 18.68 -11.68 10.36
CA PRO A 233 18.64 -13.06 9.86
C PRO A 233 17.32 -13.31 9.10
N THR A 234 17.33 -14.26 8.17
CA THR A 234 16.17 -14.52 7.29
C THR A 234 15.47 -15.83 7.68
N LEU A 235 14.14 -15.77 7.83
CA LEU A 235 13.25 -16.93 7.83
C LEU A 235 12.74 -17.14 6.40
N ARG A 236 12.79 -18.38 5.90
CA ARG A 236 12.27 -18.72 4.57
C ARG A 236 10.93 -19.42 4.69
N PHE A 237 9.95 -18.97 3.92
CA PHE A 237 8.62 -19.55 3.82
C PHE A 237 8.42 -20.07 2.40
N VAL A 238 8.51 -21.39 2.24
CA VAL A 238 8.30 -22.07 0.95
C VAL A 238 6.83 -22.47 0.87
N MET A 239 6.10 -21.88 -0.08
CA MET A 239 4.68 -22.12 -0.31
C MET A 239 4.49 -22.71 -1.71
N ASP A 240 4.25 -24.01 -1.75
CA ASP A 240 4.09 -24.79 -2.97
C ASP A 240 2.67 -25.35 -3.10
N GLY A 241 2.28 -25.68 -4.34
CA GLY A 241 0.96 -26.20 -4.68
C GLY A 241 0.09 -25.20 -5.45
N GLU A 242 -0.98 -25.72 -6.04
CA GLU A 242 -1.99 -24.91 -6.72
C GLU A 242 -2.81 -24.15 -5.69
N LEU A 243 -2.99 -22.83 -5.89
CA LEU A 243 -3.82 -22.00 -5.01
C LEU A 243 -5.30 -22.35 -5.25
N PRO A 244 -6.03 -22.89 -4.25
CA PRO A 244 -7.44 -23.17 -4.41
C PRO A 244 -8.25 -21.90 -4.75
N PRO A 245 -9.33 -22.00 -5.56
CA PRO A 245 -10.05 -20.85 -6.11
C PRO A 245 -10.86 -20.04 -5.07
N TYR A 246 -10.84 -20.48 -3.81
CA TYR A 246 -11.48 -19.89 -2.65
C TYR A 246 -10.47 -19.27 -1.65
N LEU A 247 -9.17 -19.30 -1.95
CA LEU A 247 -8.13 -18.67 -1.13
C LEU A 247 -7.53 -17.43 -1.81
N LEU A 248 -7.04 -16.51 -0.99
CA LEU A 248 -6.22 -15.37 -1.39
C LEU A 248 -4.98 -15.30 -0.51
N ALA A 249 -3.98 -14.51 -0.89
CA ALA A 249 -2.74 -14.25 -0.15
C ALA A 249 -2.98 -13.84 1.31
N LYS A 250 -4.14 -13.24 1.59
CA LYS A 250 -4.60 -12.99 2.96
C LYS A 250 -4.68 -14.26 3.80
N ASP A 251 -5.23 -15.34 3.26
CA ASP A 251 -5.30 -16.64 3.94
C ASP A 251 -3.89 -17.22 4.14
N LEU A 252 -2.99 -17.10 3.15
CA LEU A 252 -1.60 -17.58 3.27
C LEU A 252 -0.83 -16.85 4.39
N ILE A 253 -0.96 -15.53 4.49
CA ILE A 253 -0.25 -14.77 5.52
C ILE A 253 -0.86 -14.96 6.91
N LEU A 254 -2.19 -15.12 7.02
CA LEU A 254 -2.83 -15.49 8.29
C LEU A 254 -2.42 -16.89 8.74
N GLN A 255 -2.27 -17.85 7.82
CA GLN A 255 -1.72 -19.17 8.12
C GLN A 255 -0.32 -19.06 8.69
N THR A 256 0.54 -18.26 8.03
CA THR A 256 1.93 -18.03 8.43
C THR A 256 2.03 -17.38 9.81
N ILE A 257 1.29 -16.30 10.05
CA ILE A 257 1.31 -15.57 11.32
C ILE A 257 0.78 -16.45 12.45
N GLY A 258 -0.30 -17.22 12.22
CA GLY A 258 -0.80 -18.15 13.24
C GLY A 258 0.14 -19.31 13.54
N GLU A 259 1.06 -19.65 12.63
CA GLU A 259 2.09 -20.68 12.86
C GLU A 259 3.25 -20.15 13.71
N ILE A 260 3.68 -18.91 13.48
CA ILE A 260 4.87 -18.35 14.12
C ILE A 260 4.56 -17.34 15.23
N SER A 261 3.30 -16.99 15.46
CA SER A 261 2.81 -15.92 16.36
C SER A 261 3.21 -14.49 15.94
N VAL A 262 2.65 -13.49 16.64
CA VAL A 262 3.01 -12.07 16.46
C VAL A 262 4.47 -11.72 16.76
N ALA A 263 5.24 -12.63 17.37
CA ALA A 263 6.65 -12.43 17.72
C ALA A 263 7.61 -13.38 16.98
N GLY A 264 7.11 -14.28 16.13
CA GLY A 264 7.94 -15.31 15.49
C GLY A 264 9.05 -14.74 14.62
N ALA A 265 8.77 -13.64 13.93
CA ALA A 265 9.68 -12.96 13.03
C ALA A 265 10.32 -11.69 13.61
N THR A 266 10.25 -11.45 14.94
CA THR A 266 10.86 -10.26 15.55
C THR A 266 12.34 -10.10 15.14
N TYR A 267 12.63 -8.95 14.52
CA TYR A 267 13.94 -8.57 13.92
C TYR A 267 14.45 -9.47 12.78
N LYS A 268 13.60 -10.28 12.16
CA LYS A 268 13.95 -11.19 11.07
C LYS A 268 13.36 -10.70 9.76
N SER A 269 14.02 -11.03 8.65
CA SER A 269 13.44 -10.90 7.30
C SER A 269 12.59 -12.14 7.03
N MET A 270 11.42 -11.97 6.42
CA MET A 270 10.55 -13.07 5.97
C MET A 270 10.65 -13.19 4.45
N GLU A 271 11.40 -14.16 3.94
CA GLU A 271 11.57 -14.44 2.51
C GLU A 271 10.53 -15.47 2.05
N PHE A 272 9.61 -15.05 1.18
CA PHE A 272 8.55 -15.90 0.64
C PHE A 272 8.91 -16.41 -0.76
N VAL A 273 8.88 -17.73 -0.95
CA VAL A 273 9.24 -18.42 -2.20
C VAL A 273 8.32 -19.61 -2.44
N GLY A 274 8.42 -20.25 -3.61
CA GLY A 274 7.66 -21.46 -3.96
C GLY A 274 6.68 -21.22 -5.11
N SER A 275 6.14 -22.31 -5.67
CA SER A 275 5.32 -22.28 -6.88
C SER A 275 4.07 -21.42 -6.72
N THR A 276 3.47 -21.41 -5.52
CA THR A 276 2.30 -20.57 -5.26
C THR A 276 2.68 -19.09 -5.30
N ILE A 277 3.79 -18.70 -4.65
CA ILE A 277 4.25 -17.31 -4.63
C ILE A 277 4.52 -16.79 -6.05
N GLU A 278 5.16 -17.62 -6.88
CA GLU A 278 5.42 -17.28 -8.29
C GLU A 278 4.11 -17.07 -9.08
N SER A 279 3.04 -17.80 -8.75
CA SER A 279 1.73 -17.68 -9.40
C SER A 279 0.92 -16.43 -8.98
N LEU A 280 1.23 -15.83 -7.83
CA LEU A 280 0.51 -14.65 -7.32
C LEU A 280 0.76 -13.43 -8.20
N ASN A 281 -0.30 -12.64 -8.42
CA ASN A 281 -0.19 -11.31 -8.98
C ASN A 281 0.49 -10.34 -7.97
N MET A 282 0.87 -9.14 -8.42
CA MET A 282 1.57 -8.19 -7.55
C MET A 282 0.74 -7.69 -6.36
N GLU A 283 -0.58 -7.53 -6.52
CA GLU A 283 -1.46 -7.07 -5.44
C GLU A 283 -1.53 -8.14 -4.32
N GLU A 284 -1.58 -9.42 -4.68
CA GLU A 284 -1.53 -10.53 -3.74
C GLU A 284 -0.18 -10.63 -3.02
N ARG A 285 0.94 -10.44 -3.74
CA ARG A 285 2.29 -10.36 -3.12
C ARG A 285 2.40 -9.18 -2.16
N MET A 286 1.78 -8.04 -2.48
CA MET A 286 1.71 -6.89 -1.57
C MET A 286 0.96 -7.23 -0.29
N THR A 287 -0.18 -7.94 -0.36
CA THR A 287 -0.90 -8.40 0.82
C THR A 287 -0.03 -9.30 1.72
N LEU A 288 0.74 -10.22 1.11
CA LEU A 288 1.66 -11.11 1.82
C LEU A 288 2.78 -10.33 2.56
N CYS A 289 3.49 -9.45 1.85
CA CYS A 289 4.60 -8.68 2.45
C CYS A 289 4.11 -7.59 3.41
N ASN A 290 2.92 -7.04 3.21
CA ASN A 290 2.33 -6.03 4.10
C ASN A 290 2.23 -6.56 5.53
N MET A 291 1.71 -7.77 5.70
CA MET A 291 1.46 -8.32 7.03
C MET A 291 2.69 -8.98 7.68
N ALA A 292 3.87 -8.93 7.06
CA ALA A 292 5.11 -9.42 7.69
C ALA A 292 5.38 -8.76 9.05
N VAL A 293 5.07 -7.47 9.20
CA VAL A 293 5.20 -6.74 10.46
C VAL A 293 4.26 -7.26 11.55
N GLU A 294 3.15 -7.90 11.20
CA GLU A 294 2.22 -8.48 12.19
C GLU A 294 2.78 -9.76 12.83
N ALA A 295 3.80 -10.39 12.25
CA ALA A 295 4.62 -11.42 12.91
C ALA A 295 5.87 -10.85 13.61
N GLY A 296 5.99 -9.52 13.68
CA GLY A 296 7.19 -8.81 14.16
C GLY A 296 8.32 -8.75 13.11
N GLY A 297 8.07 -9.20 11.88
CA GLY A 297 9.03 -9.19 10.78
C GLY A 297 9.55 -7.79 10.51
N LYS A 298 10.87 -7.67 10.33
CA LYS A 298 11.51 -6.40 9.93
C LYS A 298 11.13 -6.03 8.50
N ASN A 299 11.02 -7.02 7.63
CA ASN A 299 10.45 -6.92 6.29
C ASN A 299 9.89 -8.27 5.85
N GLY A 300 8.93 -8.26 4.94
CA GLY A 300 8.65 -9.39 4.05
C GLY A 300 9.34 -9.14 2.73
N ILE A 301 9.76 -10.19 2.00
CA ILE A 301 10.37 -10.02 0.68
C ILE A 301 10.02 -11.19 -0.25
N VAL A 302 9.70 -10.86 -1.50
CA VAL A 302 9.45 -11.81 -2.59
C VAL A 302 10.46 -11.55 -3.71
N PRO A 303 11.12 -12.57 -4.28
CA PRO A 303 11.99 -12.39 -5.44
C PRO A 303 11.25 -11.77 -6.63
N ALA A 304 11.85 -10.74 -7.24
CA ALA A 304 11.28 -10.11 -8.42
C ALA A 304 11.35 -11.04 -9.64
N ASP A 305 10.24 -11.19 -10.36
CA ASP A 305 10.11 -12.01 -11.56
C ASP A 305 9.36 -11.27 -12.68
N SER A 306 8.95 -12.00 -13.72
CA SER A 306 8.20 -11.42 -14.85
C SER A 306 6.93 -10.69 -14.43
N THR A 307 6.26 -11.13 -13.37
CA THR A 307 5.05 -10.47 -12.84
C THR A 307 5.42 -9.11 -12.26
N THR A 308 6.53 -9.03 -11.54
CA THR A 308 7.07 -7.76 -11.02
C THR A 308 7.50 -6.82 -12.13
N PHE A 309 8.27 -7.29 -13.11
CA PHE A 309 8.76 -6.43 -14.21
C PHE A 309 7.63 -5.92 -15.09
N LYS A 310 6.64 -6.78 -15.40
CA LYS A 310 5.44 -6.38 -16.14
C LYS A 310 4.62 -5.35 -15.38
N TYR A 311 4.53 -5.46 -14.05
CA TYR A 311 3.84 -4.44 -13.26
C TYR A 311 4.57 -3.09 -13.35
N LEU A 312 5.90 -3.06 -13.33
CA LEU A 312 6.68 -1.82 -13.35
C LEU A 312 6.81 -1.18 -14.74
N GLU A 313 6.48 -1.91 -15.80
CA GLU A 313 6.51 -1.41 -17.17
C GLU A 313 5.65 -0.13 -17.31
N GLY A 314 6.27 0.93 -17.81
CA GLY A 314 5.63 2.24 -17.99
C GLY A 314 5.36 3.02 -16.70
N LYS A 315 5.64 2.47 -15.51
CA LYS A 315 5.46 3.16 -14.22
C LYS A 315 6.70 3.91 -13.74
N THR A 316 7.89 3.49 -14.15
CA THR A 316 9.15 4.13 -13.75
C THR A 316 10.17 4.14 -14.88
N SER A 317 10.97 5.20 -14.94
CA SER A 317 12.13 5.34 -15.83
C SER A 317 13.46 5.30 -15.07
N VAL A 318 13.42 5.20 -13.74
CA VAL A 318 14.61 5.10 -12.89
C VAL A 318 15.20 3.69 -13.05
N PRO A 319 16.48 3.54 -13.42
CA PRO A 319 17.12 2.23 -13.50
C PRO A 319 17.13 1.53 -12.15
N TYR A 320 16.91 0.22 -12.16
CA TYR A 320 16.99 -0.63 -10.98
C TYR A 320 17.59 -1.98 -11.35
N GLU A 321 18.12 -2.69 -10.34
CA GLU A 321 18.74 -3.99 -10.51
C GLU A 321 18.21 -4.96 -9.44
N PRO A 322 17.45 -6.01 -9.85
CA PRO A 322 16.93 -7.02 -8.94
C PRO A 322 18.06 -7.82 -8.31
N VAL A 323 17.84 -8.23 -7.06
CA VAL A 323 18.80 -8.99 -6.26
C VAL A 323 18.16 -10.32 -5.86
N TYR A 324 18.93 -11.41 -5.89
CA TYR A 324 18.46 -12.77 -5.59
C TYR A 324 19.34 -13.46 -4.56
N SER A 325 18.74 -14.25 -3.67
CA SER A 325 19.47 -15.11 -2.75
C SER A 325 20.41 -16.03 -3.52
N ASP A 326 21.62 -16.23 -3.01
CA ASP A 326 22.53 -17.24 -3.56
C ASP A 326 21.96 -18.66 -3.37
N PRO A 327 22.26 -19.62 -4.27
CA PRO A 327 21.78 -21.00 -4.13
C PRO A 327 22.14 -21.69 -2.81
N GLN A 328 23.22 -21.25 -2.15
CA GLN A 328 23.72 -21.80 -0.88
C GLN A 328 23.58 -20.81 0.28
N ALA A 329 22.72 -19.79 0.14
CA ALA A 329 22.47 -18.83 1.22
C ALA A 329 21.92 -19.55 2.47
N SER A 330 22.34 -19.09 3.65
CA SER A 330 21.89 -19.67 4.92
C SER A 330 20.63 -18.97 5.44
N PHE A 331 19.64 -19.75 5.85
CA PHE A 331 18.40 -19.28 6.46
C PHE A 331 18.37 -19.69 7.92
N LEU A 332 17.88 -18.82 8.80
CA LEU A 332 17.76 -19.13 10.22
C LEU A 332 16.79 -20.30 10.45
N SER A 333 15.69 -20.34 9.70
CA SER A 333 14.76 -21.46 9.66
C SER A 333 14.00 -21.45 8.34
N GLU A 334 13.46 -22.60 7.97
CA GLU A 334 12.64 -22.77 6.78
C GLU A 334 11.30 -23.43 7.16
N TYR A 335 10.20 -22.83 6.71
CA TYR A 335 8.84 -23.33 6.88
C TYR A 335 8.30 -23.72 5.51
N ARG A 336 7.69 -24.90 5.41
CA ARG A 336 7.15 -25.42 4.15
C ARG A 336 5.64 -25.63 4.26
N PHE A 337 4.90 -25.10 3.30
CA PHE A 337 3.46 -25.19 3.25
C PHE A 337 3.01 -25.79 1.91
N ASP A 338 2.10 -26.77 2.00
CA ASP A 338 1.32 -27.26 0.86
C ASP A 338 0.02 -26.45 0.80
N VAL A 339 -0.02 -25.47 -0.10
CA VAL A 339 -1.14 -24.52 -0.23
C VAL A 339 -2.41 -25.21 -0.72
N SER A 340 -2.29 -26.32 -1.45
CA SER A 340 -3.46 -27.06 -1.96
C SER A 340 -4.34 -27.64 -0.84
N LYS A 341 -3.79 -27.78 0.37
CA LYS A 341 -4.48 -28.30 1.56
C LYS A 341 -5.00 -27.21 2.49
N MET A 342 -4.77 -25.94 2.18
CA MET A 342 -5.22 -24.83 3.01
C MET A 342 -6.72 -24.60 2.87
N GLU A 343 -7.30 -24.05 3.93
CA GLU A 343 -8.71 -23.69 4.03
C GLU A 343 -8.83 -22.20 4.38
N PRO A 344 -9.96 -21.54 4.06
CA PRO A 344 -10.15 -20.11 4.37
C PRO A 344 -10.00 -19.83 5.86
N LEU A 345 -9.29 -18.74 6.18
CA LEU A 345 -8.95 -18.38 7.55
C LEU A 345 -9.60 -17.07 7.99
N VAL A 346 -9.73 -16.95 9.31
CA VAL A 346 -9.95 -15.69 10.00
C VAL A 346 -8.97 -15.53 11.15
N ALA A 347 -8.54 -14.30 11.42
CA ALA A 347 -7.89 -13.96 12.71
C ALA A 347 -8.92 -13.36 13.64
N LYS A 348 -9.23 -14.08 14.72
CA LYS A 348 -10.21 -13.67 15.73
C LYS A 348 -9.64 -12.53 16.58
N PRO A 349 -10.49 -11.71 17.21
CA PRO A 349 -10.03 -10.71 18.16
C PRO A 349 -9.22 -11.36 19.32
N HIS A 350 -8.24 -10.70 19.91
CA HIS A 350 -7.70 -9.38 19.58
C HIS A 350 -6.25 -9.46 19.11
N SER A 351 -5.92 -10.45 18.27
CA SER A 351 -4.57 -10.59 17.73
C SER A 351 -4.56 -11.16 16.31
N PRO A 352 -3.67 -10.69 15.40
CA PRO A 352 -3.51 -11.25 14.07
C PRO A 352 -3.11 -12.73 14.05
N ASP A 353 -2.47 -13.24 15.11
CA ASP A 353 -2.09 -14.66 15.24
C ASP A 353 -3.17 -15.56 15.84
N ASN A 354 -4.31 -15.01 16.30
CA ASN A 354 -5.44 -15.79 16.80
C ASN A 354 -6.26 -16.39 15.65
N ARG A 355 -5.58 -17.18 14.82
CA ARG A 355 -6.08 -17.88 13.63
C ARG A 355 -7.16 -18.90 14.01
N ALA A 356 -8.21 -18.97 13.19
CA ALA A 356 -9.18 -20.05 13.15
C ALA A 356 -9.62 -20.30 11.70
N LEU A 357 -10.15 -21.50 11.41
CA LEU A 357 -10.81 -21.72 10.12
C LEU A 357 -12.10 -20.91 10.06
N ALA A 358 -12.43 -20.32 8.90
CA ALA A 358 -13.65 -19.55 8.75
C ALA A 358 -14.91 -20.36 9.13
N ARG A 359 -14.96 -21.64 8.73
CA ARG A 359 -16.06 -22.57 9.08
C ARG A 359 -16.26 -22.80 10.58
N GLU A 360 -15.20 -22.65 11.38
CA GLU A 360 -15.25 -22.83 12.85
C GLU A 360 -15.86 -21.62 13.55
N CYS A 361 -15.96 -20.49 12.86
CA CYS A 361 -16.54 -19.25 13.38
C CYS A 361 -17.98 -19.00 12.91
N LYS A 362 -18.65 -20.00 12.30
CA LYS A 362 -20.00 -19.85 11.71
C LYS A 362 -21.09 -19.30 12.64
N ASP A 363 -20.94 -19.50 13.96
CA ASP A 363 -21.90 -19.03 14.97
C ASP A 363 -21.64 -17.58 15.43
N VAL A 364 -20.54 -16.97 14.96
CA VAL A 364 -20.19 -15.57 15.26
C VAL A 364 -21.08 -14.66 14.42
N LYS A 365 -22.09 -14.08 15.06
CA LYS A 365 -22.92 -13.02 14.47
C LYS A 365 -22.11 -11.74 14.32
N ILE A 366 -22.24 -11.08 13.17
CA ILE A 366 -21.52 -9.84 12.88
C ILE A 366 -22.50 -8.69 12.70
N ASP A 367 -22.04 -7.47 12.95
CA ASP A 367 -22.86 -6.26 12.78
C ASP A 367 -22.57 -5.55 11.47
N ARG A 368 -21.37 -5.75 10.89
CA ARG A 368 -20.92 -5.07 9.68
C ARG A 368 -19.69 -5.73 9.05
N VAL A 369 -19.42 -5.37 7.80
CA VAL A 369 -18.23 -5.77 7.05
C VAL A 369 -17.47 -4.54 6.55
N TYR A 370 -16.15 -4.56 6.62
CA TYR A 370 -15.26 -3.52 6.09
C TYR A 370 -14.27 -4.09 5.07
N ILE A 371 -14.37 -3.63 3.82
CA ILE A 371 -13.49 -4.01 2.71
C ILE A 371 -12.66 -2.80 2.31
N GLY A 372 -11.34 -2.84 2.50
CA GLY A 372 -10.45 -1.72 2.24
C GLY A 372 -9.07 -1.87 2.89
N SER A 373 -8.36 -0.74 3.07
CA SER A 373 -6.97 -0.67 3.55
C SER A 373 -5.92 -1.13 2.53
N CYS A 374 -4.64 -1.00 2.89
CA CYS A 374 -3.49 -1.46 2.09
C CYS A 374 -3.51 -2.98 1.83
N THR A 375 -4.19 -3.77 2.66
CA THR A 375 -4.32 -5.22 2.49
C THR A 375 -5.54 -5.68 1.71
N GLY A 376 -6.63 -4.91 1.67
CA GLY A 376 -7.92 -5.37 1.14
C GLY A 376 -8.67 -4.35 0.28
N GLY A 377 -8.01 -3.27 -0.12
CA GLY A 377 -8.59 -2.18 -0.91
C GLY A 377 -8.02 -2.04 -2.32
N LYS A 378 -7.41 -3.08 -2.89
CA LYS A 378 -6.84 -3.05 -4.25
C LYS A 378 -7.85 -3.55 -5.28
N THR A 379 -7.57 -3.37 -6.58
CA THR A 379 -8.56 -3.68 -7.63
C THR A 379 -8.94 -5.16 -7.61
N GLU A 380 -7.97 -6.06 -7.46
CA GLU A 380 -8.22 -7.50 -7.38
C GLU A 380 -9.01 -7.91 -6.12
N ASP A 381 -8.84 -7.19 -5.00
CA ASP A 381 -9.61 -7.45 -3.78
C ASP A 381 -11.12 -7.20 -4.01
N PHE A 382 -11.48 -6.12 -4.70
CA PHE A 382 -12.87 -5.83 -5.02
C PHE A 382 -13.43 -6.75 -6.12
N MET A 383 -12.60 -7.17 -7.08
CA MET A 383 -12.98 -8.20 -8.05
C MET A 383 -13.34 -9.51 -7.35
N ALA A 384 -12.56 -9.89 -6.33
CA ALA A 384 -12.83 -11.06 -5.50
C ALA A 384 -14.19 -10.95 -4.77
N VAL A 385 -14.49 -9.79 -4.17
CA VAL A 385 -15.79 -9.53 -3.53
C VAL A 385 -16.94 -9.64 -4.55
N ALA A 386 -16.79 -9.00 -5.71
CA ALA A 386 -17.80 -9.01 -6.75
C ALA A 386 -18.09 -10.43 -7.27
N LYS A 387 -17.05 -11.27 -7.41
CA LYS A 387 -17.18 -12.69 -7.78
C LYS A 387 -18.09 -13.45 -6.81
N VAL A 388 -17.92 -13.26 -5.49
CA VAL A 388 -18.76 -13.90 -4.47
C VAL A 388 -20.21 -13.44 -4.56
N PHE A 389 -20.44 -12.13 -4.72
CA PHE A 389 -21.79 -11.59 -4.83
C PHE A 389 -22.51 -12.05 -6.10
N LEU A 390 -21.81 -12.13 -7.23
CA LEU A 390 -22.35 -12.67 -8.48
C LEU A 390 -22.74 -14.14 -8.34
N ALA A 391 -21.87 -14.96 -7.75
CA ALA A 391 -22.13 -16.38 -7.56
C ALA A 391 -23.32 -16.62 -6.61
N ALA A 392 -23.46 -15.78 -5.58
CA ALA A 392 -24.52 -15.91 -4.60
C ALA A 392 -25.89 -15.42 -5.11
N GLY A 393 -25.92 -14.34 -5.90
CA GLY A 393 -27.18 -13.68 -6.33
C GLY A 393 -28.02 -13.14 -5.17
N LYS A 394 -27.42 -12.88 -4.01
CA LYS A 394 -28.07 -12.46 -2.76
C LYS A 394 -27.70 -11.03 -2.37
N LYS A 395 -28.55 -10.41 -1.55
CA LYS A 395 -28.27 -9.12 -0.90
C LYS A 395 -27.46 -9.32 0.37
N VAL A 396 -26.61 -8.35 0.72
CA VAL A 396 -25.92 -8.31 2.02
C VAL A 396 -26.95 -8.16 3.14
N LYS A 397 -26.66 -8.76 4.31
CA LYS A 397 -27.52 -8.70 5.50
C LYS A 397 -27.05 -7.69 6.55
N VAL A 398 -25.83 -7.19 6.41
CA VAL A 398 -25.22 -6.22 7.32
C VAL A 398 -24.59 -5.08 6.50
N PRO A 399 -24.50 -3.86 7.06
CA PRO A 399 -23.77 -2.75 6.44
C PRO A 399 -22.39 -3.20 5.98
N THR A 400 -22.09 -2.94 4.70
CA THR A 400 -20.88 -3.40 4.04
C THR A 400 -20.18 -2.20 3.43
N PHE A 401 -19.11 -1.78 4.09
CA PHE A 401 -18.34 -0.58 3.76
C PHE A 401 -17.24 -0.93 2.76
N LEU A 402 -17.17 -0.15 1.67
CA LEU A 402 -16.21 -0.32 0.59
C LEU A 402 -15.28 0.89 0.54
N VAL A 403 -13.99 0.70 0.82
CA VAL A 403 -12.99 1.78 0.87
C VAL A 403 -11.82 1.43 -0.04
N PRO A 404 -11.83 1.92 -1.29
CA PRO A 404 -10.71 1.77 -2.21
C PRO A 404 -9.40 2.29 -1.63
N ALA A 405 -8.29 1.64 -1.91
CA ALA A 405 -6.99 2.08 -1.43
C ALA A 405 -6.54 3.34 -2.18
N THR A 406 -6.83 3.46 -3.47
CA THR A 406 -6.34 4.56 -4.32
C THR A 406 -7.43 5.13 -5.22
N GLN A 407 -7.23 6.34 -5.72
CA GLN A 407 -8.13 6.94 -6.71
C GLN A 407 -8.19 6.09 -7.99
N LYS A 408 -7.07 5.48 -8.38
CA LYS A 408 -7.06 4.52 -9.49
C LYS A 408 -7.99 3.33 -9.21
N VAL A 409 -7.90 2.70 -8.03
CA VAL A 409 -8.78 1.57 -7.68
C VAL A 409 -10.23 2.02 -7.66
N TRP A 410 -10.52 3.20 -7.09
CA TRP A 410 -11.87 3.76 -7.10
C TRP A 410 -12.40 3.86 -8.53
N VAL A 411 -11.65 4.43 -9.48
CA VAL A 411 -12.05 4.49 -10.90
C VAL A 411 -12.23 3.09 -11.49
N ASP A 412 -11.35 2.14 -11.16
CA ASP A 412 -11.44 0.76 -11.65
C ASP A 412 -12.78 0.12 -11.25
N LEU A 413 -13.31 0.39 -10.04
CA LEU A 413 -14.60 -0.14 -9.60
C LEU A 413 -15.79 0.28 -10.46
N TYR A 414 -15.73 1.47 -11.05
CA TYR A 414 -16.79 2.01 -11.91
C TYR A 414 -16.55 1.75 -13.40
N SER A 415 -15.36 1.29 -13.78
CA SER A 415 -14.93 1.28 -15.18
C SER A 415 -14.58 -0.10 -15.71
N ILE A 416 -14.08 -1.01 -14.86
CA ILE A 416 -13.66 -2.34 -15.29
C ILE A 416 -14.83 -3.33 -15.12
N PRO A 417 -15.28 -3.99 -16.20
CA PRO A 417 -16.28 -5.04 -16.11
C PRO A 417 -15.73 -6.26 -15.36
N VAL A 418 -16.55 -6.84 -14.48
CA VAL A 418 -16.22 -8.08 -13.79
C VAL A 418 -16.38 -9.27 -14.75
N PRO A 419 -15.38 -10.15 -14.89
CA PRO A 419 -15.50 -11.33 -15.74
C PRO A 419 -16.73 -12.19 -15.38
N GLY A 420 -17.50 -12.61 -16.38
CA GLY A 420 -18.70 -13.43 -16.18
C GLY A 420 -19.95 -12.67 -15.69
N SER A 421 -19.89 -11.34 -15.51
CA SER A 421 -21.00 -10.54 -14.99
C SER A 421 -22.01 -10.07 -16.05
N GLY A 422 -21.76 -10.37 -17.33
CA GLY A 422 -22.54 -9.80 -18.45
C GLY A 422 -22.22 -8.32 -18.73
N GLY A 423 -21.04 -7.84 -18.33
CA GLY A 423 -20.57 -6.47 -18.58
C GLY A 423 -20.76 -5.51 -17.40
N LYS A 424 -21.27 -5.99 -16.25
CA LYS A 424 -21.39 -5.19 -15.04
C LYS A 424 -20.04 -4.90 -14.41
N THR A 425 -19.88 -3.69 -13.88
CA THR A 425 -18.71 -3.28 -13.10
C THR A 425 -18.85 -3.67 -11.63
N CYS A 426 -17.76 -3.62 -10.87
CA CYS A 426 -17.80 -3.91 -9.43
C CYS A 426 -18.84 -3.05 -8.72
N SER A 427 -18.86 -1.75 -9.01
CA SER A 427 -19.79 -0.79 -8.39
C SER A 427 -21.26 -1.16 -8.61
N GLN A 428 -21.63 -1.56 -9.84
CA GLN A 428 -22.99 -2.00 -10.15
C GLN A 428 -23.36 -3.28 -9.38
N ILE A 429 -22.44 -4.23 -9.28
CA ILE A 429 -22.65 -5.47 -8.50
C ILE A 429 -22.79 -5.16 -7.01
N PHE A 430 -22.02 -4.21 -6.48
CA PHE A 430 -22.10 -3.80 -5.08
C PHE A 430 -23.41 -3.09 -4.76
N GLU A 431 -23.86 -2.18 -5.63
CA GLU A 431 -25.18 -1.55 -5.52
C GLU A 431 -26.30 -2.59 -5.60
N GLU A 432 -26.21 -3.52 -6.55
CA GLU A 432 -27.15 -4.64 -6.66
C GLU A 432 -27.08 -5.61 -5.47
N ALA A 433 -25.95 -5.72 -4.76
CA ALA A 433 -25.87 -6.49 -3.51
C ALA A 433 -26.40 -5.70 -2.30
N GLY A 434 -26.56 -4.38 -2.41
CA GLY A 434 -26.98 -3.50 -1.32
C GLY A 434 -25.84 -3.06 -0.39
N CYS A 435 -24.61 -3.00 -0.90
CA CYS A 435 -23.47 -2.42 -0.18
C CYS A 435 -23.57 -0.90 -0.11
N ASP A 436 -22.83 -0.29 0.81
CA ASP A 436 -22.64 1.16 0.80
C ASP A 436 -21.84 1.58 -0.44
N THR A 437 -22.15 2.76 -0.98
CA THR A 437 -21.41 3.33 -2.11
C THR A 437 -19.91 3.42 -1.78
N PRO A 438 -19.01 2.99 -2.69
CA PRO A 438 -17.57 3.10 -2.50
C PRO A 438 -17.13 4.49 -2.04
N ALA A 439 -16.47 4.55 -0.89
CA ALA A 439 -16.02 5.78 -0.27
C ALA A 439 -14.82 6.40 -1.01
N SER A 440 -14.48 7.64 -0.64
CA SER A 440 -13.22 8.26 -1.07
C SER A 440 -12.02 7.42 -0.60
N PRO A 441 -11.02 7.20 -1.47
CA PRO A 441 -9.84 6.41 -1.12
C PRO A 441 -9.10 6.91 0.12
N SER A 442 -8.90 6.07 1.12
CA SER A 442 -8.13 6.45 2.33
C SER A 442 -7.76 5.23 3.14
N CYS A 443 -6.89 5.41 4.15
CA CYS A 443 -6.62 4.38 5.14
C CYS A 443 -7.86 4.08 6.01
N GLY A 444 -8.79 5.05 6.10
CA GLY A 444 -10.12 4.90 6.70
C GLY A 444 -10.07 4.38 8.14
N ALA A 445 -10.91 3.39 8.45
CA ALA A 445 -11.03 2.83 9.80
C ALA A 445 -9.77 2.09 10.30
N CYS A 446 -8.72 1.93 9.50
CA CYS A 446 -7.58 1.06 9.80
C CYS A 446 -6.80 1.43 11.09
N LEU A 447 -6.70 2.71 11.43
CA LEU A 447 -5.91 3.18 12.59
C LEU A 447 -6.74 3.80 13.74
N GLY A 448 -8.07 3.76 13.66
CA GLY A 448 -8.93 4.26 14.72
C GLY A 448 -8.84 5.77 14.92
N GLY A 449 -8.69 6.52 13.83
CA GLY A 449 -8.54 7.98 13.78
C GLY A 449 -9.73 8.77 14.37
N PRO A 450 -9.85 10.08 14.05
CA PRO A 450 -10.93 10.95 14.53
C PRO A 450 -12.33 10.34 14.41
N LYS A 451 -13.27 10.73 15.28
CA LYS A 451 -14.61 10.10 15.40
C LYS A 451 -15.43 10.13 14.10
N ASP A 452 -15.18 11.10 13.23
CA ASP A 452 -15.83 11.29 11.93
C ASP A 452 -15.15 10.53 10.78
N THR A 453 -14.05 9.81 11.06
CA THR A 453 -13.41 8.92 10.07
C THR A 453 -14.43 7.93 9.53
N TYR A 454 -14.52 7.84 8.20
CA TYR A 454 -15.49 6.97 7.53
C TYR A 454 -15.37 5.51 8.00
N ALA A 455 -16.53 4.91 8.29
CA ALA A 455 -16.66 3.55 8.79
C ALA A 455 -15.87 3.22 10.07
N ARG A 456 -15.43 4.21 10.86
CA ARG A 456 -14.87 3.98 12.20
C ARG A 456 -15.85 3.19 13.08
N LEU A 457 -15.34 2.32 13.95
CA LEU A 457 -16.12 1.74 15.04
C LEU A 457 -16.29 2.81 16.13
N ASN A 458 -17.47 3.44 16.19
CA ASN A 458 -17.82 4.36 17.27
C ASN A 458 -18.53 3.68 18.45
N GLU A 459 -18.92 2.41 18.28
CA GLU A 459 -19.69 1.58 19.20
C GLU A 459 -19.03 0.19 19.31
N PRO A 460 -19.38 -0.63 20.33
CA PRO A 460 -18.91 -2.02 20.50
C PRO A 460 -19.50 -2.97 19.43
N LYS A 461 -19.03 -2.74 18.20
CA LYS A 461 -19.15 -3.48 16.94
C LYS A 461 -18.53 -4.88 16.86
N VAL A 462 -19.18 -5.91 16.35
CA VAL A 462 -18.49 -7.05 15.70
C VAL A 462 -18.35 -6.79 14.20
N CYS A 463 -17.11 -6.79 13.71
CA CYS A 463 -16.78 -6.41 12.33
C CYS A 463 -15.86 -7.45 11.68
N VAL A 464 -16.27 -8.01 10.53
CA VAL A 464 -15.33 -8.73 9.66
C VAL A 464 -14.63 -7.73 8.75
N SER A 465 -13.30 -7.79 8.70
CA SER A 465 -12.51 -6.80 7.98
C SER A 465 -11.36 -7.39 7.20
N THR A 466 -11.06 -6.77 6.06
CA THR A 466 -9.90 -7.07 5.22
C THR A 466 -8.65 -6.28 5.61
N THR A 467 -8.68 -5.50 6.69
CA THR A 467 -7.48 -4.83 7.25
C THR A 467 -6.49 -5.83 7.88
N ASN A 468 -5.37 -5.35 8.40
CA ASN A 468 -4.26 -6.15 8.93
C ASN A 468 -4.15 -6.22 10.45
N ARG A 469 -4.92 -5.44 11.22
CA ARG A 469 -4.85 -5.39 12.69
C ARG A 469 -6.21 -5.42 13.35
N ASN A 470 -6.32 -6.18 14.44
CA ASN A 470 -7.53 -6.35 15.25
C ASN A 470 -7.31 -6.16 16.77
N PHE A 471 -6.25 -5.48 17.17
CA PHE A 471 -6.01 -5.10 18.56
C PHE A 471 -7.15 -4.24 19.13
N PRO A 472 -7.36 -4.20 20.47
CA PRO A 472 -8.42 -3.42 21.08
C PRO A 472 -8.33 -1.94 20.68
N GLY A 473 -9.44 -1.37 20.21
CA GLY A 473 -9.51 0.04 19.77
C GLY A 473 -8.91 0.33 18.40
N ARG A 474 -8.38 -0.68 17.67
CA ARG A 474 -7.71 -0.46 16.39
C ARG A 474 -8.59 0.19 15.33
N MET A 475 -9.88 -0.14 15.30
CA MET A 475 -10.86 0.52 14.41
C MET A 475 -11.67 1.63 15.09
N GLY A 476 -11.36 1.98 16.34
CA GLY A 476 -11.99 3.09 17.05
C GLY A 476 -12.42 2.73 18.48
N HIS A 477 -13.52 1.99 18.64
CA HIS A 477 -14.06 1.62 19.94
C HIS A 477 -13.25 0.49 20.57
N LYS A 478 -12.90 0.61 21.85
CA LYS A 478 -12.01 -0.35 22.54
C LYS A 478 -12.62 -1.74 22.69
N GLU A 479 -13.94 -1.80 22.85
CA GLU A 479 -14.73 -3.03 22.95
C GLU A 479 -15.23 -3.52 21.58
N GLY A 480 -14.76 -2.92 20.48
CA GLY A 480 -15.04 -3.44 19.14
C GLY A 480 -14.26 -4.73 18.87
N GLU A 481 -14.93 -5.73 18.32
CA GLU A 481 -14.36 -7.02 17.94
C GLU A 481 -14.14 -7.07 16.44
N ILE A 482 -12.89 -7.29 16.01
CA ILE A 482 -12.51 -7.28 14.60
C ILE A 482 -11.99 -8.67 14.21
N TYR A 483 -12.65 -9.29 13.24
CA TYR A 483 -12.21 -10.54 12.62
C TYR A 483 -11.51 -10.21 11.31
N LEU A 484 -10.21 -10.50 11.21
CA LEU A 484 -9.46 -10.27 9.97
C LEU A 484 -9.70 -11.42 9.00
N ALA A 485 -10.01 -11.10 7.75
CA ALA A 485 -10.37 -12.11 6.76
C ALA A 485 -9.95 -11.71 5.35
N SER A 486 -9.92 -12.67 4.43
CA SER A 486 -9.76 -12.40 2.99
C SER A 486 -11.00 -11.68 2.41
N PRO A 487 -10.86 -10.97 1.28
CA PRO A 487 -12.00 -10.40 0.57
C PRO A 487 -13.12 -11.40 0.28
N TYR A 488 -12.78 -12.66 -0.03
CA TYR A 488 -13.77 -13.73 -0.21
C TYR A 488 -14.55 -14.02 1.07
N THR A 489 -13.87 -14.28 2.18
CA THR A 489 -14.49 -14.55 3.48
C THR A 489 -15.30 -13.34 3.98
N ALA A 490 -14.82 -12.11 3.75
CA ALA A 490 -15.55 -10.89 4.09
C ALA A 490 -16.85 -10.75 3.29
N ALA A 491 -16.81 -10.99 1.98
CA ALA A 491 -18.00 -10.95 1.11
C ALA A 491 -19.01 -12.03 1.49
N ALA A 492 -18.55 -13.27 1.73
CA ALA A 492 -19.41 -14.36 2.18
C ALA A 492 -20.10 -14.01 3.52
N SER A 493 -19.35 -13.42 4.45
CA SER A 493 -19.88 -13.01 5.75
C SER A 493 -20.91 -11.88 5.64
N ALA A 494 -20.72 -10.95 4.70
CA ALA A 494 -21.69 -9.89 4.42
C ALA A 494 -23.05 -10.44 3.96
N LEU A 495 -23.05 -11.52 3.17
CA LEU A 495 -24.26 -12.17 2.65
C LEU A 495 -25.03 -12.98 3.70
N THR A 496 -24.36 -13.46 4.74
CA THR A 496 -24.97 -14.32 5.76
C THR A 496 -25.30 -13.60 7.06
N GLY A 497 -24.57 -12.53 7.39
CA GLY A 497 -24.63 -11.84 8.69
C GLY A 497 -23.83 -12.55 9.80
N PHE A 498 -23.01 -13.53 9.44
CA PHE A 498 -22.15 -14.30 10.34
C PHE A 498 -20.75 -14.45 9.71
N VAL A 499 -19.71 -14.77 10.48
CA VAL A 499 -18.44 -15.19 9.86
C VAL A 499 -18.71 -16.44 9.00
N THR A 500 -18.34 -16.41 7.73
CA THR A 500 -18.75 -17.47 6.77
C THR A 500 -17.60 -17.92 5.90
N ASP A 501 -17.52 -19.24 5.70
CA ASP A 501 -16.58 -19.86 4.79
C ASP A 501 -16.99 -19.56 3.33
N PRO A 502 -16.12 -18.95 2.50
CA PRO A 502 -16.45 -18.56 1.14
C PRO A 502 -16.72 -19.74 0.20
N ARG A 503 -16.36 -20.98 0.58
CA ARG A 503 -16.68 -22.18 -0.19
C ARG A 503 -18.18 -22.46 -0.27
N GLU A 504 -19.00 -21.82 0.55
CA GLU A 504 -20.46 -21.87 0.39
C GLU A 504 -20.94 -21.21 -0.92
N PHE A 505 -20.12 -20.37 -1.56
CA PHE A 505 -20.46 -19.62 -2.77
C PHE A 505 -19.50 -19.84 -3.95
N LEU A 506 -18.28 -20.34 -3.70
CA LEU A 506 -17.20 -20.41 -4.71
C LEU A 506 -16.82 -21.84 -5.15
N GLN A 507 -17.67 -22.84 -4.90
CA GLN A 507 -17.44 -24.23 -5.31
C GLN A 507 -17.67 -24.46 -6.80
#